data_AF-A0A973MD91-F1
#
_entry.id   AF-A0A973MD91-F1
#
_cell.length_a   1.000
_cell.length_b   1.000
_cell.length_c   1.000
_cell.angle_alpha   90.00
_cell.angle_beta   90.00
_cell.angle_gamma   90.00
#
_symmetry.space_group_name_H-M   'P 1'
#
loop_
_entity.id
_entity.type
_entity.pdbx_description
1 polymer ?
#
loop_
_entity_poly.entity_id
_entity_poly.type
_entity_poly.pdbx_seq_one_letter_code
_entity_poly.pdbx_strand_id
1 'polypeptide(L)' 'MTELHVCRYCDGLITDPEDAVAVAHELGMSGPGWTVWAHREHADLVKPDEAPVRILAHVLIARALNSGDAP' A
#
# COMPACT_ATOMS: atom_id res chain seq x y z
N MET A 1 -1.20 -3.23 -26.34
CA MET A 1 0.02 -2.73 -25.67
C MET A 1 0.04 -3.42 -24.34
N THR A 2 0.97 -4.34 -24.09
CA THR A 2 1.06 -5.03 -22.80
C THR A 2 1.58 -4.03 -21.80
N GLU A 3 0.80 -3.74 -20.75
CA GLU A 3 1.21 -2.84 -19.69
C GLU A 3 2.38 -3.50 -18.93
N LEU A 4 3.48 -2.76 -18.77
CA LEU A 4 4.65 -3.26 -18.06
C LEU A 4 4.54 -2.89 -16.59
N HIS A 5 4.52 -3.90 -15.72
CA HIS A 5 4.47 -3.71 -14.27
C HIS A 5 5.84 -3.97 -13.65
N VAL A 6 6.11 -3.30 -12.53
CA VAL A 6 7.33 -3.51 -11.73
C VAL A 6 6.91 -4.02 -10.37
N CYS A 7 7.56 -5.08 -9.89
CA CYS A 7 7.29 -5.63 -8.58
C CYS A 7 7.81 -4.71 -7.49
N ARG A 8 6.93 -4.29 -6.58
CA ARG A 8 7.25 -3.40 -5.46
C ARG A 8 8.26 -3.98 -4.45
N TYR A 9 8.38 -5.31 -4.39
CA TYR A 9 9.23 -6.00 -3.42
C TYR A 9 10.68 -6.16 -3.90
N CYS A 10 10.88 -6.61 -5.14
CA CYS A 10 12.21 -6.92 -5.68
C CYS A 10 12.71 -5.91 -6.73
N ASP A 11 11.90 -4.89 -7.05
CA ASP A 11 12.12 -3.91 -8.13
C ASP A 11 12.30 -4.52 -9.54
N GLY A 12 11.99 -5.81 -9.69
CA GLY A 12 12.07 -6.54 -10.95
C GLY A 12 10.88 -6.27 -11.86
N LEU A 13 11.11 -6.32 -13.17
CA LEU A 13 10.04 -6.24 -14.16
C LEU A 13 9.16 -7.50 -14.11
N ILE A 14 7.84 -7.32 -14.21
CA ILE A 14 6.89 -8.42 -14.34
C ILE A 14 6.65 -8.63 -15.84
N THR A 15 7.25 -9.68 -16.41
CA THR A 15 7.18 -9.97 -17.84
C THR A 15 6.01 -10.88 -18.22
N ASP A 16 5.54 -11.69 -17.28
CA ASP A 16 4.33 -12.51 -17.45
C ASP A 16 3.13 -11.74 -16.85
N PRO A 17 2.15 -11.33 -17.66
CA PRO A 17 0.95 -10.63 -17.17
C PRO A 17 0.19 -11.43 -16.11
N GLU A 18 0.21 -12.76 -16.19
CA GLU A 18 -0.47 -13.62 -15.22
C GLU A 18 0.26 -13.66 -13.87
N ASP A 19 1.50 -13.16 -13.79
CA ASP A 19 2.24 -13.06 -12.52
C ASP A 19 2.08 -11.70 -11.82
N ALA A 20 1.38 -10.75 -12.45
CA ALA A 20 1.12 -9.44 -11.88
C ALA A 20 -0.04 -9.49 -10.87
N VAL A 21 0.25 -9.22 -9.60
CA VAL A 21 -0.74 -9.10 -8.53
C VAL A 21 -0.83 -7.65 -8.06
N ALA A 22 -2.02 -7.06 -8.12
CA ALA A 22 -2.28 -5.75 -7.54
C ALA A 22 -2.32 -5.87 -6.00
N VAL A 23 -1.42 -5.17 -5.31
CA VAL A 23 -1.26 -5.29 -3.85
C VAL A 23 -1.69 -4.03 -3.10
N ALA A 24 -1.67 -2.86 -3.74
CA ALA A 24 -2.14 -1.62 -3.17
C ALA A 24 -2.52 -0.61 -4.26
N HIS A 25 -3.22 0.46 -3.86
CA HIS A 25 -3.41 1.65 -4.67
C HIS A 25 -2.86 2.85 -3.90
N GLU A 26 -1.86 3.51 -4.46
CA GLU A 26 -1.28 4.71 -3.86
C GLU A 26 -1.95 5.95 -4.45
N LEU A 27 -2.46 6.82 -3.57
CA LEU A 27 -3.07 8.08 -3.97
C LEU A 27 -1.98 9.07 -4.38
N GLY A 28 -2.15 9.65 -5.57
CA GLY A 28 -1.30 10.76 -6.00
C GLY A 28 -1.71 12.07 -5.31
N MET A 29 -0.73 12.93 -5.01
CA MET A 29 -1.00 14.30 -4.52
C MET A 29 -1.79 15.15 -5.53
N SER A 30 -1.81 14.75 -6.80
CA SER A 30 -2.62 15.34 -7.87
C SER A 30 -2.86 14.27 -8.94
N GLY A 31 -4.11 13.81 -9.09
CA GLY A 31 -4.49 12.78 -10.05
C GLY A 31 -5.05 11.50 -9.41
N PRO A 32 -5.40 10.49 -10.22
CA PRO A 32 -6.10 9.28 -9.74
C PRO A 32 -5.23 8.34 -8.88
N GLY A 33 -3.93 8.60 -8.75
CA GLY A 33 -2.99 7.69 -8.11
C GLY A 33 -2.47 6.60 -9.06
N TRP A 34 -1.83 5.58 -8.52
CA TRP A 34 -1.33 4.43 -9.27
C TRP A 34 -1.51 3.12 -8.51
N THR A 35 -1.78 2.05 -9.25
CA THR A 35 -1.79 0.68 -8.72
C THR A 35 -0.36 0.21 -8.49
N VAL A 36 -0.12 -0.36 -7.32
CA VAL A 36 1.14 -1.01 -6.96
C VAL A 36 1.02 -2.50 -7.25
N TRP A 37 2.01 -3.04 -7.97
CA TRP A 37 2.03 -4.42 -8.43
C TRP A 37 3.16 -5.21 -7.77
N ALA A 38 3.00 -6.52 -7.68
CA ALA A 38 4.03 -7.46 -7.25
C ALA A 38 3.97 -8.76 -8.06
N HIS A 39 5.09 -9.48 -8.18
CA HIS A 39 5.05 -10.90 -8.56
C HIS A 39 4.18 -11.68 -7.57
N ARG A 40 3.53 -12.74 -8.02
CA ARG A 40 2.65 -13.56 -7.16
C ARG A 40 3.38 -14.07 -5.92
N GLU A 41 4.64 -14.48 -6.07
CA GLU A 41 5.50 -14.97 -4.97
C GLU A 41 5.88 -13.90 -3.94
N HIS A 42 5.76 -12.62 -4.30
CA HIS A 42 6.15 -11.49 -3.46
C HIS A 42 4.95 -10.70 -2.92
N ALA A 43 3.73 -11.05 -3.32
CA ALA A 43 2.54 -10.25 -3.03
C ALA A 43 2.29 -10.09 -1.52
N ASP A 44 2.55 -11.12 -0.73
CA ASP A 44 2.42 -11.13 0.74
C ASP A 44 3.62 -10.49 1.47
N LEU A 45 4.73 -10.31 0.76
CA LEU A 45 5.94 -9.68 1.31
C LEU A 45 5.92 -8.15 1.19
N VAL A 46 5.06 -7.59 0.32
CA VAL A 46 4.87 -6.14 0.20
C VAL A 46 4.19 -5.62 1.46
N LYS A 47 4.93 -4.82 2.23
CA LYS A 47 4.42 -4.19 3.45
C LYS A 47 3.76 -2.84 3.14
N PRO A 48 2.72 -2.45 3.90
CA PRO A 48 2.17 -1.11 3.82
C PRO A 48 3.21 -0.06 4.22
N ASP A 49 3.09 1.14 3.66
CA ASP A 49 3.94 2.28 4.03
C ASP A 49 3.84 2.57 5.54
N GLU A 50 4.98 2.79 6.18
CA GLU A 50 5.05 3.02 7.62
C GLU A 50 4.40 4.33 8.06
N ALA A 51 4.39 5.37 7.20
CA ALA A 51 3.86 6.68 7.56
C ALA A 51 2.33 6.66 7.76
N PRO A 52 1.50 6.13 6.83
CA PRO A 52 0.07 5.94 7.07
C PRO A 52 -0.23 5.11 8.31
N VAL A 53 0.55 4.04 8.56
CA VAL A 53 0.38 3.19 9.75
C VAL A 53 0.63 3.99 11.04
N ARG A 54 1.71 4.79 11.08
CA ARG A 54 2.01 5.66 12.22
C ARG A 54 0.95 6.73 12.43
N ILE A 55 0.47 7.35 11.36
CA ILE A 55 -0.60 8.36 11.44
C ILE A 55 -1.89 7.74 12.00
N LEU A 56 -2.30 6.57 11.50
CA LEU A 56 -3.46 5.86 12.02
C LEU A 56 -3.29 5.52 13.50
N ALA A 57 -2.12 5.02 13.91
CA ALA A 57 -1.83 4.73 15.31
C ALA A 57 -2.00 5.97 16.19
N HIS A 58 -1.47 7.13 15.78
CA HIS A 58 -1.65 8.39 16.51
C HIS A 58 -3.13 8.81 16.61
N VAL A 59 -3.91 8.69 15.53
CA VAL A 59 -5.35 9.00 15.56
C VAL A 59 -6.09 8.10 16.53
N LEU A 60 -5.79 6.80 16.55
CA LEU A 60 -6.43 5.84 17.45
C LEU A 60 -6.07 6.13 18.92
N ILE A 61 -4.80 6.43 19.21
CA ILE A 61 -4.36 6.84 20.55
C ILE A 61 -5.08 8.12 20.98
N ALA A 62 -5.11 9.15 20.13
CA ALA A 62 -5.79 10.40 20.42
C ALA A 62 -7.29 10.19 20.69
N ARG A 63 -7.96 9.33 19.90
CA ARG A 63 -9.37 8.96 20.14
C ARG A 63 -9.57 8.27 21.47
N ALA A 64 -8.71 7.31 21.81
CA ALA A 64 -8.81 6.58 23.08
C ALA A 64 -8.65 7.52 24.29
N LEU A 65 -7.68 8.45 24.23
CA LEU A 65 -7.48 9.45 25.29
C LEU A 65 -8.66 10.42 25.40
N ASN A 66 -9.22 10.87 24.28
CA ASN A 66 -10.35 11.80 24.27
C ASN A 66 -11.71 11.14 24.55
N SER A 67 -11.81 9.80 24.45
CA SER A 67 -13.02 9.03 24.75
C SER A 67 -13.08 8.59 26.22
N GLY A 68 -11.99 8.74 26.98
CA GLY A 68 -11.91 8.48 28.41
C GLY A 68 -12.43 9.61 29.31
N ASP A 69 -12.96 10.70 28.71
CA ASP A 69 -13.38 11.94 29.39
C ASP A 69 -14.90 12.17 29.28
N ALA A 70 -15.69 11.08 29.30
CA ALA A 70 -17.14 11.16 29.48
C ALA A 70 -17.47 11.15 30.98
N PRO A 71 -18.21 12.14 31.53
CA PRO A 71 -18.69 12.13 32.91
C PRO A 71 -19.70 11.01 33.18
#